data_AF-A0A933R716-F1
#
_entry.id   AF-A0A933R716-F1
#
_cell.length_a   1.000
_cell.length_b   1.000
_cell.length_c   1.000
_cell.angle_alpha   90.00
_cell.angle_beta   90.00
_cell.angle_gamma   90.00
#
_symmetry.space_group_name_H-M   'P 1'
#
loop_
_entity.id
_entity.type
_entity.pdbx_description
1 polymer ?
#
loop_
_entity_poly.entity_id
_entity_poly.type
_entity_poly.pdbx_seq_one_letter_code
_entity_poly.pdbx_strand_id
1 'polypeptide(L)'
;MAEGNDGAGDDAVASDDELHDGPVGGEAAIIAAARRRHGSFGAVVAAGMLGFEKLLGRKPKEEAPIVVDAPTEPVDIDSDGITLAVDDLTTVVAPPLPRVAPTPTPTRRRRR
;
A
#
# COMPACT_ATOMS: atom_id res chain seq x y z
N MET A 1 -45.24 -41.93 5.62
CA MET A 1 -44.60 -41.32 4.44
C MET A 1 -44.17 -39.92 4.86
N ALA A 2 -42.89 -39.71 5.10
CA ALA A 2 -42.32 -38.42 5.45
C ALA A 2 -41.01 -38.30 4.69
N GLU A 3 -40.95 -37.39 3.72
CA GLU A 3 -39.71 -36.74 3.28
C GLU A 3 -40.08 -35.57 2.37
N GLY A 4 -39.90 -34.36 2.90
CA GLY A 4 -39.87 -33.12 2.14
C GLY A 4 -38.45 -32.59 2.27
N ASN A 5 -37.72 -32.69 1.17
CA ASN A 5 -36.35 -32.28 0.94
C ASN A 5 -36.23 -30.75 0.80
N ASP A 6 -35.48 -30.11 1.67
CA ASP A 6 -35.00 -28.73 1.57
C ASP A 6 -33.47 -28.70 1.77
N GLY A 7 -32.76 -29.23 0.78
CA GLY A 7 -31.34 -29.02 0.60
C GLY A 7 -31.01 -27.61 0.11
N ALA A 8 -30.09 -26.93 0.80
CA ALA A 8 -29.09 -26.01 0.22
C ALA A 8 -28.20 -25.47 1.36
N GLY A 9 -27.35 -26.34 1.90
CA GLY A 9 -26.27 -25.95 2.79
C GLY A 9 -24.95 -26.43 2.21
N ASP A 10 -23.99 -25.50 2.15
CA ASP A 10 -22.54 -25.69 2.07
C ASP A 10 -22.00 -26.75 1.11
N ASP A 11 -21.33 -26.29 0.05
CA ASP A 11 -20.10 -26.92 -0.46
C ASP A 11 -19.42 -25.98 -1.47
N ALA A 12 -18.89 -24.85 -0.98
CA ALA A 12 -17.88 -24.12 -1.72
C ALA A 12 -16.53 -24.78 -1.43
N VAL A 13 -16.24 -25.82 -2.22
CA VAL A 13 -14.96 -26.53 -2.26
C VAL A 13 -13.80 -25.55 -2.36
N ALA A 14 -13.08 -25.37 -1.26
CA ALA A 14 -11.74 -24.82 -1.28
C ALA A 14 -10.83 -25.93 -1.82
N SER A 15 -10.67 -25.97 -3.14
CA SER A 15 -9.58 -26.73 -3.76
C SER A 15 -8.27 -26.06 -3.39
N ASP A 16 -7.57 -26.67 -2.42
CA ASP A 16 -6.12 -26.56 -2.23
C ASP A 16 -5.46 -26.93 -3.57
N ASP A 17 -5.04 -25.91 -4.32
CA ASP A 17 -4.13 -26.08 -5.46
C ASP A 17 -2.94 -25.16 -5.20
N GLU A 18 -1.86 -25.78 -4.71
CA GLU A 18 -0.58 -25.13 -4.47
C GLU A 18 -0.04 -24.54 -5.77
N LEU A 19 -0.04 -23.20 -5.87
CA LEU A 19 0.79 -22.48 -6.83
C LEU A 19 1.72 -21.55 -6.05
N HIS A 20 2.90 -22.09 -5.79
CA HIS A 20 4.04 -21.42 -5.21
C HIS A 20 4.69 -20.48 -6.25
N ASP A 21 5.11 -19.31 -5.74
CA ASP A 21 6.09 -18.34 -6.26
C ASP A 21 5.53 -16.96 -6.68
N GLY A 22 5.67 -15.98 -5.76
CA GLY A 22 5.30 -14.57 -5.90
C GLY A 22 5.32 -13.85 -4.53
N PRO A 23 5.56 -12.53 -4.46
CA PRO A 23 5.83 -11.82 -3.21
C PRO A 23 4.61 -11.86 -2.28
N VAL A 24 4.70 -12.69 -1.25
CA VAL A 24 3.64 -13.11 -0.31
C VAL A 24 3.08 -12.02 0.62
N GLY A 25 3.38 -10.74 0.38
CA GLY A 25 2.95 -9.62 1.24
C GLY A 25 1.75 -8.80 0.74
N GLY A 26 1.66 -8.55 -0.57
CA GLY A 26 0.74 -7.55 -1.12
C GLY A 26 -0.70 -8.05 -1.34
N GLU A 27 -0.85 -9.28 -1.80
CA GLU A 27 -2.13 -9.88 -2.17
C GLU A 27 -3.08 -10.05 -0.97
N ALA A 28 -2.57 -10.59 0.13
CA ALA A 28 -3.33 -10.74 1.37
C ALA A 28 -3.79 -9.38 1.93
N ALA A 29 -2.95 -8.34 1.79
CA ALA A 29 -3.30 -6.99 2.22
C ALA A 29 -4.43 -6.39 1.36
N ILE A 30 -4.40 -6.61 0.05
CA ILE A 30 -5.46 -6.17 -0.88
C ILE A 30 -6.78 -6.88 -0.56
N ILE A 31 -6.75 -8.20 -0.40
CA ILE A 31 -7.95 -9.00 -0.07
C ILE A 31 -8.49 -8.62 1.31
N ALA A 32 -7.63 -8.38 2.31
CA ALA A 32 -8.04 -7.93 3.63
C ALA A 32 -8.63 -6.51 3.60
N ALA A 33 -8.06 -5.59 2.80
CA ALA A 33 -8.61 -4.25 2.62
C ALA A 33 -9.98 -4.28 1.92
N ALA A 34 -10.14 -5.12 0.90
CA ALA A 34 -11.41 -5.33 0.22
C ALA A 34 -12.46 -5.92 1.17
N ARG A 35 -12.07 -6.90 2.00
CA ARG A 35 -12.95 -7.47 3.05
C ARG A 35 -13.41 -6.41 4.05
N ARG A 36 -12.49 -5.55 4.51
CA ARG A 36 -12.82 -4.48 5.48
C ARG A 36 -13.77 -3.43 4.90
N ARG A 37 -13.67 -3.12 3.60
CA ARG A 37 -14.47 -2.06 2.95
C ARG A 37 -15.78 -2.57 2.33
N HIS A 38 -15.79 -3.81 1.84
CA HIS A 38 -16.86 -4.36 1.00
C HIS A 38 -17.32 -5.77 1.44
N GLY A 39 -16.89 -6.23 2.62
CA GLY A 39 -17.27 -7.52 3.17
C GLY A 39 -16.68 -8.73 2.43
N SER A 40 -17.18 -9.91 2.73
CA SER A 40 -16.71 -11.18 2.14
C SER A 40 -16.82 -11.19 0.61
N PHE A 41 -17.89 -10.61 0.05
CA PHE A 41 -18.07 -10.50 -1.39
C PHE A 41 -16.94 -9.70 -2.07
N GLY A 42 -16.55 -8.56 -1.50
CA GLY A 42 -15.42 -7.78 -2.01
C GLY A 42 -14.08 -8.51 -1.94
N ALA A 43 -13.90 -9.37 -0.93
CA ALA A 43 -12.70 -10.21 -0.81
C ALA A 43 -12.62 -11.25 -1.95
N VAL A 44 -13.74 -11.89 -2.29
CA VAL A 44 -13.83 -12.87 -3.39
C VAL A 44 -13.56 -12.19 -4.74
N VAL A 45 -14.17 -11.02 -4.98
CA VAL A 45 -13.94 -10.25 -6.21
C VAL A 45 -12.47 -9.82 -6.32
N ALA A 46 -11.87 -9.33 -5.24
CA ALA A 46 -10.46 -8.94 -5.22
C ALA A 46 -9.52 -10.13 -5.49
N ALA A 47 -9.80 -11.29 -4.88
CA ALA A 47 -9.04 -12.51 -5.13
C ALA A 47 -9.18 -12.98 -6.58
N GLY A 48 -10.38 -12.93 -7.15
CA GLY A 48 -10.63 -13.28 -8.56
C GLY A 48 -9.89 -12.35 -9.53
N MET A 49 -9.88 -11.04 -9.25
CA MET A 49 -9.12 -10.08 -10.05
C MET A 49 -7.61 -10.34 -9.98
N LEU A 50 -7.07 -10.68 -8.80
CA LEU A 50 -5.65 -10.96 -8.67
C LEU A 50 -5.25 -12.28 -9.32
N GLY A 51 -6.10 -13.31 -9.22
CA GLY A 51 -5.92 -14.57 -9.95
C GLY A 51 -5.95 -14.37 -11.46
N PHE A 52 -6.81 -13.49 -11.96
CA PHE A 52 -6.87 -13.15 -13.38
C PHE A 52 -5.65 -12.34 -13.83
N GLU A 53 -5.15 -11.41 -13.01
CA GLU A 53 -3.92 -10.66 -13.29
C GLU A 53 -2.69 -11.58 -13.36
N LYS A 54 -2.63 -12.62 -12.52
CA LYS A 54 -1.59 -13.67 -12.59
C LYS A 54 -1.72 -14.51 -13.86
N LEU A 55 -2.94 -14.94 -14.20
CA LEU A 55 -3.19 -15.80 -15.36
C LEU A 55 -2.90 -15.08 -16.69
N LEU A 56 -3.26 -13.80 -16.79
CA LEU A 56 -3.08 -13.02 -18.01
C LEU A 56 -1.62 -12.58 -18.24
N GLY A 57 -0.70 -13.03 -17.38
CA GLY A 57 0.74 -12.81 -17.55
C GLY A 57 1.08 -11.34 -17.44
N ARG A 58 1.00 -10.78 -16.24
CA ARG A 58 1.63 -9.50 -15.97
C ARG A 58 3.12 -9.63 -16.31
N LYS A 59 3.64 -8.79 -17.23
CA LYS A 59 5.09 -8.56 -17.29
C LYS A 59 5.54 -8.29 -15.86
N PRO A 60 6.50 -9.05 -15.30
CA PRO A 60 7.04 -8.75 -13.99
C PRO A 60 7.37 -7.26 -14.01
N LYS A 61 6.71 -6.48 -13.15
CA LYS A 61 7.16 -5.12 -12.95
C LYS A 61 8.54 -5.33 -12.34
N GLU A 62 9.58 -5.12 -13.12
CA GLU A 62 10.89 -4.86 -12.59
C GLU A 62 10.69 -3.68 -11.66
N GLU A 63 10.54 -3.97 -10.37
CA GLU A 63 10.66 -2.97 -9.33
C GLU A 63 12.10 -2.50 -9.48
N ALA A 64 12.29 -1.40 -10.22
CA ALA A 64 13.55 -0.69 -10.23
C ALA A 64 13.94 -0.56 -8.76
N PRO A 65 15.08 -1.11 -8.33
CA PRO A 65 15.43 -1.17 -6.92
C PRO A 65 15.36 0.25 -6.38
N ILE A 66 14.37 0.51 -5.52
CA ILE A 66 14.28 1.78 -4.82
C ILE A 66 15.40 1.70 -3.81
N VAL A 67 16.58 2.17 -4.21
CA VAL A 67 17.70 2.37 -3.31
C VAL A 67 17.29 3.50 -2.39
N VAL A 68 16.65 3.13 -1.28
CA VAL A 68 16.47 4.03 -0.15
C VAL A 68 17.83 4.06 0.53
N ASP A 69 18.68 4.99 0.11
CA ASP A 69 19.80 5.42 0.94
C ASP A 69 19.17 5.90 2.25
N ALA A 70 19.26 5.06 3.28
CA ALA A 70 18.83 5.39 4.63
C ALA A 70 20.06 5.97 5.33
N PRO A 71 20.30 7.30 5.27
CA PRO A 71 21.35 7.90 6.07
C PRO A 71 21.02 7.60 7.54
N THR A 72 22.02 7.12 8.28
CA THR A 72 21.89 6.78 9.70
C THR A 72 21.53 7.98 10.58
N GLU A 73 21.62 9.19 10.03
CA GLU A 73 21.24 10.46 10.64
C GLU A 73 20.32 11.25 9.68
N PRO A 74 19.15 11.74 10.15
CA PRO A 74 18.30 12.59 9.31
C PRO A 74 19.02 13.90 9.02
N VAL A 75 19.09 14.27 7.73
CA VAL A 75 19.65 15.55 7.27
C VAL A 75 18.71 16.69 7.63
N ASP A 76 19.26 17.85 8.02
CA ASP A 76 18.48 19.06 8.32
C ASP A 76 18.07 19.77 7.03
N ILE A 77 16.90 19.40 6.49
CA ILE A 77 16.34 19.95 5.24
C ILE A 77 16.15 21.48 5.32
N ASP A 78 15.90 22.02 6.51
CA ASP A 78 15.70 23.46 6.69
C ASP A 78 16.99 24.27 6.49
N SER A 79 18.15 23.66 6.78
CA SER A 79 19.47 24.29 6.63
C SER A 79 20.16 23.90 5.31
N ASP A 80 20.01 22.66 4.89
CA ASP A 80 20.81 22.07 3.80
C ASP A 80 20.04 21.98 2.47
N GLY A 81 18.71 22.02 2.49
CA GLY A 81 17.86 21.81 1.32
C GLY A 81 17.80 20.34 0.87
N ILE A 82 17.37 20.10 -0.37
CA ILE A 82 17.24 18.76 -0.96
C ILE A 82 18.02 18.73 -2.28
N THR A 83 18.89 17.73 -2.45
CA THR A 83 19.61 17.48 -3.71
C THR A 83 19.37 16.03 -4.15
N LEU A 84 18.94 15.85 -5.40
CA LEU A 84 18.65 14.53 -5.98
C LEU A 84 19.30 14.42 -7.37
N ALA A 85 20.19 13.45 -7.54
CA ALA A 85 20.67 13.06 -8.87
C ALA A 85 19.58 12.24 -9.58
N VAL A 86 19.16 12.67 -10.76
CA VAL A 86 18.19 11.95 -11.61
C VAL A 86 18.92 11.02 -12.58
N ASP A 87 20.06 11.47 -13.10
CA ASP A 87 21.01 10.72 -13.93
C ASP A 87 22.43 11.32 -13.78
N ASP A 88 23.40 10.78 -14.52
CA ASP A 88 24.81 11.19 -14.46
C ASP A 88 25.06 12.67 -14.82
N LEU A 89 24.13 13.31 -15.54
CA LEU A 89 24.26 14.67 -16.05
C LEU A 89 23.23 15.64 -15.44
N THR A 90 22.22 15.13 -14.73
CA THR A 90 21.06 15.89 -14.28
C THR A 90 20.86 15.75 -12.79
N THR A 91 20.91 16.88 -12.08
CA THR A 91 20.62 16.97 -10.66
C THR A 91 19.53 18.01 -10.41
N VAL A 92 18.55 17.64 -9.59
CA VAL A 92 17.48 18.53 -9.12
C VAL A 92 17.87 19.04 -7.74
N VAL A 93 17.82 20.37 -7.55
CA VAL A 93 18.16 21.03 -6.30
C VAL A 93 16.98 21.87 -5.84
N ALA A 94 16.51 21.61 -4.61
CA ALA A 94 15.61 22.48 -3.87
C ALA A 94 16.41 23.16 -2.74
N PRO A 95 16.73 24.47 -2.85
CA PRO A 95 17.54 25.15 -1.85
C PRO A 95 16.78 25.31 -0.52
N PRO A 96 17.50 25.50 0.61
CA PRO A 96 16.88 25.77 1.91
C PRO A 96 16.04 27.04 1.86
N LEU A 97 14.88 27.01 2.52
CA LEU A 97 13.98 28.16 2.58
C LEU A 97 14.49 29.21 3.60
N PRO A 98 14.25 30.51 3.35
CA PRO A 98 14.59 31.53 4.32
C PRO A 98 13.80 31.32 5.62
N ARG A 99 14.48 31.41 6.77
CA ARG A 99 13.87 31.20 8.09
C ARG A 99 12.85 32.30 8.39
N VAL A 100 11.60 31.90 8.62
CA VAL A 100 10.50 32.78 9.04
C VAL A 100 10.20 32.52 10.51
N ALA A 101 9.88 33.58 11.26
CA ALA A 101 9.49 33.44 12.66
C ALA A 101 8.23 32.55 12.79
N PRO A 102 8.16 31.71 13.84
CA PRO A 102 6.99 30.86 14.05
C PRO A 102 5.73 31.70 14.23
N THR A 103 4.61 31.22 13.69
CA THR A 103 3.32 31.89 13.88
C THR A 103 2.94 31.86 15.37
N PRO A 104 2.59 33.00 15.99
CA PRO A 104 2.27 33.03 17.41
C PRO A 104 1.00 32.21 17.70
N THR A 105 1.10 31.28 18.64
CA THR A 105 -0.07 30.53 19.13
C THR A 105 -1.00 31.48 19.90
N PRO A 106 -2.31 31.52 19.59
CA PRO A 106 -3.24 32.38 20.32
C PRO A 106 -3.38 31.90 21.78
N THR A 107 -2.87 32.69 22.72
CA THR A 107 -3.05 32.41 24.15
C THR A 107 -4.46 32.84 24.57
N ARG A 108 -5.31 31.90 25.01
CA ARG A 108 -6.64 32.24 25.56
C ARG A 108 -6.47 32.89 26.93
N ARG A 109 -6.57 34.22 26.98
CA ARG A 109 -6.60 34.99 28.24
C ARG A 109 -7.78 34.55 29.09
N ARG A 110 -7.55 33.83 30.20
CA ARG A 110 -8.59 33.58 31.21
C ARG A 110 -8.98 34.92 31.82
N ARG A 111 -10.25 35.33 31.66
CA ARG A 111 -10.83 36.45 32.41
C ARG A 111 -11.02 35.98 33.86
N ARG A 112 -10.55 36.80 34.80
CA ARG A 112 -10.63 36.56 36.25
C ARG A 112 -11.82 37.31 36.82
#